data_AF-A0A7R8XED5-F1
#
_entry.id   AF-A0A7R8XED5-F1
#
_cell.length_a   1.000
_cell.length_b   1.000
_cell.length_c   1.000
_cell.angle_alpha   90.00
_cell.angle_beta   90.00
_cell.angle_gamma   90.00
#
_symmetry.space_group_name_H-M   'P 1'
#
loop_
_entity.id
_entity.type
_entity.pdbx_description
1 polymer ?
#
loop_
_entity_poly.entity_id
_entity_poly.type
_entity_poly.pdbx_seq_one_letter_code
_entity_poly.pdbx_strand_id
1 'polypeptide(L)'
;MAVGKNKGLSKGGKKGAKKKVVDPFTRKDWYDVKAPSIFKTRQVGKTLVNRTQGTRIASEGLKGRVFEVSLADLQSDQDAERSYTKFKLIAEDVQGRHVLTNFHGMDLTTDKLRSMVKKWQTLIEANVDVKTSDGYLLRLFCIAFTKKLGSSHRKTAYAQHNQVKMIRKKMVEIMTKEVQSSDLKEVVNKLIPDSIAEDIKKACQGIYPLHDAHIRKVKVLRKPRFELGKLLEMHGEGPGTGTATAEPGEAGAKVDRPDNYEPPVKDSCYGPSMEPTIRSRDIVFTEKLTTRAQKLRVGDIVIARSSSKPQEFICKRIAGLPGQRIRRGLWMETVPPGHVWLLGDNAENSTDSRAYGAVPYGLIRSRAILRVWPLADIQVLSQRHSCPRLTE
;
A
#
# COMPACT_ATOMS: atom_id res chain seq x y z
N MET A 1 26.55 21.65 57.63
CA MET A 1 26.83 20.47 56.77
C MET A 1 26.52 19.21 57.57
N ALA A 2 25.26 18.77 57.58
CA ALA A 2 24.86 17.54 58.27
C ALA A 2 24.45 16.51 57.20
N VAL A 3 25.33 15.54 56.97
CA VAL A 3 25.13 14.46 56.00
C VAL A 3 24.19 13.42 56.61
N GLY A 4 22.90 13.51 56.26
CA GLY A 4 21.88 12.54 56.66
C GLY A 4 22.14 11.17 56.03
N LYS A 5 22.31 10.15 56.87
CA LYS A 5 22.37 8.73 56.48
C LYS A 5 21.03 8.31 55.88
N ASN A 6 20.90 8.35 54.56
CA ASN A 6 19.82 7.66 53.87
C ASN A 6 20.03 6.15 54.02
N LYS A 7 19.22 5.51 54.87
CA LYS A 7 19.04 4.06 54.92
C LYS A 7 18.78 3.57 53.49
N GLY A 8 19.73 2.81 52.96
CA GLY A 8 19.59 2.16 51.67
C GLY A 8 18.33 1.30 51.67
N LEU A 9 17.32 1.75 50.94
CA LEU A 9 16.20 0.91 50.53
C LEU A 9 16.82 -0.30 49.84
N SER A 10 16.67 -1.47 50.44
CA SER A 10 17.11 -2.73 49.86
C SER A 10 16.54 -2.83 48.45
N LYS A 11 17.42 -2.83 47.44
CA LYS A 11 17.11 -3.33 46.10
C LYS A 11 16.88 -4.84 46.19
N GLY A 12 15.82 -5.24 46.88
CA GLY A 12 15.18 -6.54 46.75
C GLY A 12 14.45 -6.56 45.42
N GLY A 13 15.20 -6.56 44.32
CA GLY A 13 14.66 -6.75 42.99
C GLY A 13 14.02 -8.13 42.94
N LYS A 14 12.67 -8.17 42.99
CA LYS A 14 11.91 -9.37 42.62
C LYS A 14 12.49 -9.89 41.30
N LYS A 15 13.15 -11.05 41.37
CA LYS A 15 13.62 -11.81 40.21
C LYS A 15 12.52 -11.81 39.16
N GLY A 16 12.89 -11.32 37.97
CA GLY A 16 11.97 -10.85 36.94
C GLY A 16 10.84 -11.82 36.66
N ALA A 17 9.61 -11.36 36.91
CA ALA A 17 8.46 -11.87 36.19
C ALA A 17 8.78 -11.73 34.70
N LYS A 18 8.98 -12.85 34.01
CA LYS A 18 9.13 -12.88 32.55
C LYS A 18 7.93 -12.10 32.00
N LYS A 19 8.16 -10.87 31.49
CA LYS A 19 7.12 -10.12 30.80
C LYS A 19 6.55 -11.07 29.76
N LYS A 20 5.26 -11.41 29.85
CA LYS A 20 4.60 -12.22 28.81
C LYS A 20 4.98 -11.60 27.47
N VAL A 21 5.53 -12.41 26.58
CA VAL A 21 5.85 -12.00 25.21
C VAL A 21 4.51 -11.77 24.54
N VAL A 22 4.02 -10.54 24.59
CA VAL A 22 2.76 -10.11 23.98
C VAL A 22 3.10 -9.48 22.64
N ASP A 23 2.44 -9.94 21.58
CA ASP A 23 2.61 -9.40 20.24
C ASP A 23 2.30 -7.88 20.24
N PRO A 24 3.24 -7.02 19.83
CA PRO A 24 3.04 -5.58 19.73
C PRO A 24 1.80 -5.15 18.92
N PHE A 25 1.35 -5.94 17.95
CA PHE A 25 0.16 -5.64 17.14
C PHE A 25 -1.16 -5.77 17.91
N THR A 26 -1.20 -6.54 19.00
CA THR A 26 -2.39 -6.63 19.87
C THR A 26 -2.72 -5.32 20.57
N ARG A 27 -1.74 -4.43 20.72
CA ARG A 27 -1.88 -3.12 21.36
C ARG A 27 -2.19 -2.01 20.37
N LYS A 28 -2.44 -2.33 19.10
CA LYS A 28 -2.66 -1.38 18.02
C LYS A 28 -4.09 -1.40 17.54
N ASP A 29 -4.55 -0.22 17.17
CA ASP A 29 -5.90 0.06 16.77
C ASP A 29 -5.90 0.70 15.39
N TRP A 30 -6.82 0.25 14.54
CA TRP A 30 -7.00 0.74 13.18
C TRP A 30 -7.94 1.94 13.14
N TYR A 31 -7.61 2.90 12.29
CA TYR A 31 -8.36 4.11 12.01
C TYR A 31 -8.49 4.30 10.50
N ASP A 32 -9.60 4.82 10.03
CA ASP A 32 -9.85 5.10 8.62
C ASP A 32 -9.40 6.52 8.27
N VAL A 33 -8.59 6.66 7.23
CA VAL A 33 -8.07 7.94 6.75
C VAL A 33 -9.06 8.52 5.73
N LYS A 34 -9.62 9.69 6.04
CA LYS A 34 -10.54 10.43 5.18
C LYS A 34 -9.83 11.57 4.45
N ALA A 35 -9.95 11.62 3.13
CA ALA A 35 -9.56 12.73 2.28
C ALA A 35 -10.62 13.85 2.28
N PRO A 36 -10.22 15.12 2.04
CA PRO A 36 -11.16 16.24 1.87
C PRO A 36 -12.21 16.00 0.78
N SER A 37 -13.33 16.72 0.86
CA SER A 37 -14.44 16.65 -0.12
C SER A 37 -14.08 17.12 -1.54
N ILE A 38 -12.87 17.65 -1.71
CA ILE A 38 -12.30 18.05 -3.00
C ILE A 38 -12.06 16.82 -3.91
N PHE A 39 -11.85 15.65 -3.31
CA PHE A 39 -11.63 14.39 -4.04
C PHE A 39 -12.89 13.55 -4.05
N LYS A 40 -13.14 12.83 -5.16
CA LYS A 40 -14.29 11.92 -5.28
C LYS A 40 -14.23 10.78 -4.25
N THR A 41 -13.08 10.10 -4.18
CA THR A 41 -12.84 9.00 -3.23
C THR A 41 -12.42 9.56 -1.87
N ARG A 42 -13.35 9.57 -0.91
CA ARG A 42 -13.07 10.08 0.45
C ARG A 42 -12.30 9.11 1.32
N GLN A 43 -12.50 7.80 1.18
CA GLN A 43 -11.81 6.81 1.99
C GLN A 43 -10.50 6.39 1.31
N VAL A 44 -9.39 6.89 1.84
CA VAL A 44 -8.05 6.65 1.25
C VAL A 44 -7.48 5.30 1.69
N GLY A 45 -7.73 4.91 2.94
CA GLY A 45 -7.19 3.68 3.50
C GLY A 45 -7.27 3.63 5.01
N LYS A 46 -6.49 2.73 5.62
CA LYS A 46 -6.45 2.53 7.08
C LYS A 46 -5.05 2.78 7.63
N THR A 47 -4.98 3.41 8.80
CA THR A 47 -3.73 3.62 9.54
C THR A 47 -3.85 3.04 10.94
N LEU A 48 -2.74 2.49 11.43
CA LEU A 48 -2.68 1.87 12.75
C LEU A 48 -1.89 2.75 13.72
N VAL A 49 -2.37 2.84 14.96
CA VAL A 49 -1.69 3.53 16.06
C VAL A 49 -1.74 2.69 17.31
N ASN A 50 -0.83 2.92 18.26
CA ASN A 50 -0.93 2.28 19.56
C ASN A 50 -2.18 2.79 20.29
N ARG A 51 -2.86 1.89 21.01
CA ARG A 51 -3.94 2.26 21.93
C ARG A 51 -3.43 3.27 22.95
N THR A 52 -4.30 4.18 23.37
CA THR A 52 -4.00 5.14 24.43
C THR A 52 -3.59 4.38 25.69
N GLN A 53 -2.41 4.67 26.22
CA GLN A 53 -1.88 4.06 27.44
C GLN A 53 -1.19 5.13 28.28
N GLY A 54 -1.70 5.36 29.50
CA GLY A 54 -1.18 6.38 30.41
C GLY A 54 -1.24 7.78 29.76
N THR A 55 -0.09 8.43 29.67
CA THR A 55 0.06 9.79 29.12
C THR A 55 0.15 9.85 27.60
N ARG A 56 0.23 8.70 26.90
CA ARG A 56 0.33 8.67 25.44
C ARG A 56 -1.04 8.48 24.82
N ILE A 57 -1.55 9.54 24.18
CA ILE A 57 -2.85 9.55 23.53
C ILE A 57 -2.72 9.07 22.08
N ALA A 58 -3.60 8.15 21.65
CA ALA A 58 -3.60 7.63 20.28
C ALA A 58 -3.83 8.71 19.22
N SER A 59 -4.70 9.69 19.50
CA SER A 59 -5.01 10.79 18.56
C SER A 59 -3.79 11.68 18.29
N GLU A 60 -3.01 12.02 19.31
CA GLU A 60 -1.77 12.79 19.13
C GLU A 60 -0.74 12.05 18.30
N GLY A 61 -0.63 10.73 18.46
CA GLY A 61 0.25 9.89 17.65
C GLY A 61 -0.23 9.69 16.20
N LEU A 62 -1.47 10.05 15.89
CA LEU A 62 -2.04 10.04 14.53
C LEU A 62 -1.91 11.40 13.85
N LYS A 63 -2.11 12.49 14.60
CA LYS A 63 -1.94 13.86 14.10
C LYS A 63 -0.51 14.09 13.62
N GLY A 64 -0.35 14.85 12.55
CA GLY A 64 0.94 15.15 11.93
C GLY A 64 1.49 14.07 10.99
N ARG A 65 0.87 12.90 10.89
CA ARG A 65 1.23 11.92 9.85
C ARG A 65 0.89 12.46 8.47
N VAL A 66 1.79 12.25 7.52
CA VAL A 66 1.58 12.63 6.11
C VAL A 66 1.42 11.35 5.28
N PHE A 67 0.29 11.26 4.59
CA PHE A 67 -0.03 10.19 3.65
C PHE A 67 0.21 10.68 2.23
N GLU A 68 0.95 9.90 1.44
CA GLU A 68 1.17 10.17 0.03
C GLU A 68 0.28 9.24 -0.79
N VAL A 69 -0.56 9.81 -1.64
CA VAL A 69 -1.61 9.09 -2.39
C VAL A 69 -1.56 9.53 -3.85
N SER A 70 -1.77 8.60 -4.76
CA SER A 70 -1.93 8.92 -6.19
C SER A 70 -3.24 9.68 -6.43
N LEU A 71 -3.24 10.63 -7.36
CA LEU A 71 -4.46 11.31 -7.78
C LEU A 71 -5.47 10.34 -8.41
N ALA A 72 -5.00 9.28 -9.09
CA ALA A 72 -5.88 8.28 -9.69
C ALA A 72 -6.74 7.57 -8.63
N ASP A 73 -6.14 7.21 -7.50
CA ASP A 73 -6.86 6.56 -6.39
C ASP A 73 -7.90 7.51 -5.74
N LEU A 74 -7.56 8.80 -5.67
CA LEU A 74 -8.43 9.84 -5.09
C LEU A 74 -9.60 10.23 -6.00
N GLN A 75 -9.45 10.13 -7.31
CA GLN A 75 -10.46 10.56 -8.27
C GLN A 75 -11.24 9.39 -8.90
N SER A 76 -10.85 8.14 -8.62
CA SER A 76 -11.47 6.93 -9.22
C SER A 76 -11.52 6.97 -10.76
N ASP A 77 -10.70 7.82 -11.37
CA ASP A 77 -10.59 7.91 -12.81
C ASP A 77 -9.67 6.77 -13.27
N GLN A 78 -10.15 5.94 -14.19
CA GLN A 78 -9.34 4.86 -14.80
C GLN A 78 -8.27 5.42 -15.77
N ASP A 79 -8.25 6.74 -15.97
CA ASP A 79 -7.32 7.41 -16.86
C ASP A 79 -5.89 7.36 -16.31
N ALA A 80 -5.08 6.49 -16.92
CA ALA A 80 -3.65 6.35 -16.64
C ALA A 80 -2.89 7.69 -16.78
N GLU A 81 -3.41 8.63 -17.56
CA GLU A 81 -2.80 9.93 -17.82
C GLU A 81 -2.66 10.82 -16.58
N ARG A 82 -3.42 10.58 -15.49
CA ARG A 82 -3.32 11.39 -14.26
C ARG A 82 -2.67 10.65 -13.09
N SER A 83 -2.20 9.42 -13.33
CA SER A 83 -1.59 8.56 -12.31
C SER A 83 -0.22 9.04 -11.81
N TYR A 84 0.44 9.93 -12.55
CA TYR A 84 1.77 10.43 -12.18
C TYR A 84 1.74 11.57 -11.14
N THR A 85 0.57 12.07 -10.76
CA THR A 85 0.45 13.13 -9.76
C THR A 85 0.18 12.53 -8.40
N LYS A 86 0.97 12.92 -7.38
CA LYS A 86 0.82 12.45 -6.00
C LYS A 86 0.49 13.61 -5.08
N PHE A 87 -0.51 13.41 -4.23
CA PHE A 87 -0.92 14.34 -3.20
C PHE A 87 -0.41 13.90 -1.84
N LYS A 88 0.02 14.87 -1.04
CA LYS A 88 0.40 14.69 0.36
C LYS A 88 -0.71 15.24 1.23
N LEU A 89 -1.32 14.34 2.00
CA LEU A 89 -2.42 14.61 2.91
C LEU A 89 -1.94 14.46 4.35
N ILE A 90 -1.98 15.53 5.13
CA ILE A 90 -1.56 15.53 6.53
C ILE A 90 -2.76 15.33 7.45
N ALA A 91 -2.65 14.43 8.42
CA ALA A 91 -3.64 14.25 9.47
C ALA A 91 -3.64 15.44 10.43
N GLU A 92 -4.74 16.18 10.50
CA GLU A 92 -4.88 17.33 11.40
C GLU A 92 -5.77 17.01 12.59
N ASP A 93 -6.85 16.25 12.37
CA ASP A 93 -7.77 15.88 13.44
C ASP A 93 -8.23 14.42 13.38
N VAL A 94 -8.72 13.91 14.51
CA VAL A 94 -9.22 12.54 14.66
C VAL A 94 -10.60 12.59 15.29
N GLN A 95 -11.60 12.12 14.56
CA GLN A 95 -12.99 12.02 15.02
C GLN A 95 -13.40 10.55 15.14
N GLY A 96 -13.54 10.08 16.38
CA GLY A 96 -13.84 8.67 16.63
C GLY A 96 -12.79 7.75 16.00
N ARG A 97 -13.17 7.01 14.94
CA ARG A 97 -12.27 6.13 14.16
C ARG A 97 -11.78 6.74 12.85
N HIS A 98 -12.20 7.96 12.52
CA HIS A 98 -11.83 8.65 11.30
C HIS A 98 -10.72 9.67 11.53
N VAL A 99 -9.74 9.69 10.65
CA VAL A 99 -8.67 10.69 10.62
C VAL A 99 -8.97 11.68 9.50
N LEU A 100 -9.21 12.93 9.87
CA LEU A 100 -9.44 14.01 8.93
C LEU A 100 -8.10 14.54 8.44
N THR A 101 -7.91 14.51 7.13
CA THR A 101 -6.68 14.98 6.49
C THR A 101 -6.88 16.31 5.77
N ASN A 102 -5.81 17.07 5.63
CA ASN A 102 -5.76 18.33 4.90
C ASN A 102 -4.64 18.28 3.85
N PHE A 103 -4.70 19.14 2.84
CA PHE A 103 -3.66 19.24 1.82
C PHE A 103 -2.33 19.75 2.44
N HIS A 104 -1.23 19.08 2.11
CA HIS A 104 0.11 19.42 2.58
C HIS A 104 1.10 19.68 1.43
N GLY A 105 0.87 19.08 0.27
CA GLY A 105 1.71 19.29 -0.90
C GLY A 105 1.34 18.37 -2.06
N MET A 106 2.02 18.58 -3.18
CA MET A 106 1.85 17.83 -4.40
C MET A 106 3.23 17.57 -5.01
N ASP A 107 3.44 16.39 -5.56
CA ASP A 107 4.67 15.98 -6.24
C ASP A 107 4.32 15.15 -7.48
N LEU A 108 5.05 15.34 -8.59
CA LEU A 108 5.01 14.38 -9.70
C LEU A 108 5.81 13.11 -9.35
N THR A 109 5.45 11.98 -9.95
CA THR A 109 6.23 10.75 -9.87
C THR A 109 7.58 10.88 -10.61
N THR A 110 8.56 10.11 -10.15
CA THR A 110 9.94 10.22 -10.67
C THR A 110 10.08 9.69 -12.08
N ASP A 111 9.30 8.68 -12.45
CA ASP A 111 9.23 8.10 -13.79
C ASP A 111 8.74 9.15 -14.80
N LYS A 112 7.60 9.83 -14.54
CA LYS A 112 7.10 10.89 -15.41
C LYS A 112 8.08 12.06 -15.51
N LEU A 113 8.69 12.48 -14.40
CA LEU A 113 9.68 13.56 -14.41
C LEU A 113 10.87 13.20 -15.30
N ARG A 114 11.40 11.97 -15.17
CA ARG A 114 12.53 11.50 -15.97
C ARG A 114 12.15 11.30 -17.44
N SER A 115 10.92 10.90 -17.75
CA SER A 115 10.49 10.69 -19.13
C SER A 115 10.37 11.97 -19.95
N MET A 116 10.08 13.11 -19.30
CA MET A 116 9.96 14.42 -19.97
C MET A 116 11.32 15.05 -20.30
N VAL A 117 12.35 14.78 -19.49
CA VAL A 117 13.69 15.34 -19.68
C VAL A 117 14.40 14.61 -20.82
N LYS A 118 14.34 15.19 -22.02
CA LYS A 118 14.98 14.67 -23.24
C LYS A 118 16.05 15.64 -23.76
N LYS A 119 16.96 15.12 -24.61
CA LYS A 119 17.94 15.94 -25.35
C LYS A 119 17.26 16.74 -26.47
N TRP A 120 17.97 17.74 -27.00
CA TRP A 120 17.55 18.55 -28.17
C TRP A 120 16.40 19.53 -27.93
N GLN A 121 16.06 19.78 -26.67
CA GLN A 121 15.08 20.78 -26.25
C GLN A 121 15.64 21.55 -25.04
N THR A 122 15.23 22.80 -24.89
CA THR A 122 15.48 23.60 -23.68
C THR A 122 14.49 23.23 -22.59
N LEU A 123 15.00 22.95 -21.39
CA LEU A 123 14.24 22.82 -20.15
C LEU A 123 14.08 24.22 -19.52
N ILE A 124 12.84 24.57 -19.16
CA ILE A 124 12.51 25.83 -18.52
C ILE A 124 11.85 25.52 -17.17
N GLU A 125 12.47 26.04 -16.10
CA GLU A 125 11.98 25.91 -14.73
C GLU A 125 11.69 27.30 -14.16
N ALA A 126 10.61 27.38 -13.37
CA ALA A 126 10.24 28.55 -12.59
C ALA A 126 9.72 28.11 -11.21
N ASN A 127 9.97 28.92 -10.20
CA ASN A 127 9.46 28.73 -8.85
C ASN A 127 8.95 30.06 -8.29
N VAL A 128 7.93 29.98 -7.45
CA VAL A 128 7.33 31.15 -6.83
C VAL A 128 6.80 30.83 -5.43
N ASP A 129 6.93 31.81 -4.54
CA ASP A 129 6.35 31.79 -3.20
C ASP A 129 5.14 32.72 -3.19
N VAL A 130 3.96 32.16 -2.93
CA VAL A 130 2.69 32.90 -2.99
C VAL A 130 1.89 32.58 -1.73
N LYS A 131 1.24 33.61 -1.19
CA LYS A 131 0.30 33.47 -0.09
C LYS A 131 -1.12 33.42 -0.66
N THR A 132 -1.90 32.42 -0.27
CA THR A 132 -3.33 32.30 -0.60
C THR A 132 -4.16 33.23 0.29
N SER A 133 -5.43 33.44 -0.07
CA SER A 133 -6.39 34.28 0.67
C SER A 133 -6.63 33.80 2.11
N ASP A 134 -6.70 32.49 2.31
CA ASP A 134 -6.86 31.82 3.61
C ASP A 134 -5.56 31.78 4.46
N GLY A 135 -4.46 32.31 3.93
CA GLY A 135 -3.22 32.54 4.68
C GLY A 135 -2.19 31.40 4.66
N TYR A 136 -2.36 30.40 3.79
CA TYR A 136 -1.30 29.43 3.51
C TYR A 136 -0.21 30.07 2.65
N LEU A 137 1.05 29.80 2.98
CA LEU A 137 2.18 30.21 2.15
C LEU A 137 2.66 28.99 1.38
N LEU A 138 2.49 29.02 0.06
CA LEU A 138 2.78 27.92 -0.84
C LEU A 138 4.02 28.26 -1.69
N ARG A 139 4.89 27.27 -1.89
CA ARG A 139 5.96 27.31 -2.89
C ARG A 139 5.62 26.37 -4.02
N LEU A 140 5.39 26.93 -5.20
CA LEU A 140 5.07 26.19 -6.41
C LEU A 140 6.31 26.11 -7.30
N PHE A 141 6.50 24.95 -7.95
CA PHE A 141 7.52 24.70 -8.94
C PHE A 141 6.84 24.29 -10.24
N CYS A 142 7.13 25.00 -11.33
CA CYS A 142 6.66 24.66 -12.66
C CYS A 142 7.83 24.26 -13.55
N ILE A 143 7.60 23.25 -14.38
CA ILE A 143 8.54 22.75 -15.38
C ILE A 143 7.85 22.77 -16.73
N ALA A 144 8.56 23.17 -17.78
CA ALA A 144 8.08 23.14 -19.15
C ALA A 144 9.23 22.88 -20.13
N PHE A 145 8.89 22.33 -21.30
CA PHE A 145 9.86 22.02 -22.34
C PHE A 145 9.47 22.70 -23.66
N THR A 146 10.48 23.14 -24.38
CA THR A 146 10.32 23.74 -25.72
C THR A 146 9.83 22.70 -26.72
N LYS A 147 8.78 23.02 -27.48
CA LYS A 147 8.18 22.14 -28.48
C LYS A 147 8.85 22.36 -29.83
N LYS A 148 9.22 21.26 -30.49
CA LYS A 148 9.65 21.31 -31.89
C LYS A 148 8.43 21.55 -32.81
N LEU A 149 8.53 22.54 -33.69
CA LEU A 149 7.50 22.78 -34.71
C LEU A 149 7.58 21.71 -35.81
N GLY A 150 6.43 21.20 -36.26
CA GLY A 150 6.37 20.14 -37.27
C GLY A 150 7.03 20.51 -38.60
N SER A 151 6.97 21.79 -38.98
CA SER A 151 7.65 22.33 -40.17
C SER A 151 9.16 22.53 -40.01
N SER A 152 9.70 22.35 -38.79
CA SER A 152 11.13 22.59 -38.55
C SER A 152 11.97 21.37 -38.93
N HIS A 153 12.87 21.55 -39.91
CA HIS A 153 13.86 20.55 -40.29
C HIS A 153 15.01 20.41 -39.28
N ARG A 154 15.16 21.37 -38.35
CA ARG A 154 16.21 21.30 -37.33
C ARG A 154 15.97 20.13 -36.38
N LYS A 155 17.05 19.46 -35.97
CA LYS A 155 16.98 18.43 -34.91
C LYS A 155 16.66 19.04 -33.55
N THR A 156 17.06 20.30 -33.32
CA THR A 156 16.99 20.97 -32.03
C THR A 156 15.88 22.01 -31.95
N ALA A 157 15.28 22.12 -30.77
CA ALA A 157 14.31 23.14 -30.40
C ALA A 157 14.85 23.94 -29.22
N TYR A 158 15.94 24.69 -29.43
CA TYR A 158 16.52 25.52 -28.38
C TYR A 158 15.94 26.93 -28.40
N ALA A 159 15.40 27.36 -27.26
CA ALA A 159 15.01 28.75 -27.03
C ALA A 159 16.25 29.58 -26.68
N GLN A 160 16.31 30.81 -27.18
CA GLN A 160 17.35 31.78 -26.81
C GLN A 160 17.20 32.23 -25.35
N HIS A 161 18.29 32.70 -24.74
CA HIS A 161 18.30 33.11 -23.33
C HIS A 161 17.23 34.15 -22.98
N ASN A 162 17.02 35.14 -23.84
CA ASN A 162 16.00 36.17 -23.65
C ASN A 162 14.57 35.59 -23.69
N GLN A 163 14.31 34.64 -24.59
CA GLN A 163 13.02 33.94 -24.65
C GLN A 163 12.77 33.14 -23.36
N VAL A 164 13.79 32.43 -22.85
CA VAL A 164 13.70 31.69 -21.58
C VAL A 164 13.39 32.63 -20.41
N LYS A 165 14.02 33.82 -20.35
CA LYS A 165 13.72 34.84 -19.32
C LYS A 165 12.28 35.34 -19.41
N MET A 166 11.79 35.64 -20.61
CA MET A 166 10.42 36.10 -20.81
C MET A 166 9.39 35.02 -20.43
N ILE A 167 9.64 33.76 -20.78
CA ILE A 167 8.80 32.62 -20.41
C ILE A 167 8.77 32.46 -18.89
N ARG A 168 9.93 32.49 -18.21
CA ARG A 168 9.99 32.43 -16.74
C ARG A 168 9.21 33.55 -16.07
N LYS A 169 9.30 34.77 -16.59
CA LYS A 169 8.52 35.92 -16.08
C LYS A 169 7.02 35.64 -16.18
N LYS A 170 6.53 35.18 -17.35
CA LYS A 170 5.11 34.81 -17.55
C LYS A 170 4.67 33.65 -16.66
N MET A 171 5.51 32.62 -16.46
CA MET A 171 5.20 31.51 -15.57
C MET A 171 4.96 32.00 -14.14
N VAL A 172 5.87 32.82 -13.61
CA VAL A 172 5.75 33.38 -12.25
C VAL A 172 4.51 34.27 -12.13
N GLU A 173 4.24 35.11 -13.12
CA GLU A 173 3.07 36.00 -13.13
C GLU A 173 1.75 35.24 -13.08
N ILE A 174 1.56 34.22 -13.93
CA ILE A 174 0.34 33.40 -13.98
C ILE A 174 0.18 32.61 -12.69
N MET A 175 1.24 31.97 -12.20
CA MET A 175 1.20 31.21 -10.95
C MET A 175 0.86 32.10 -9.74
N THR A 176 1.38 33.33 -9.71
CA THR A 176 1.06 34.30 -8.65
C THR A 176 -0.40 34.72 -8.72
N LYS A 177 -0.90 35.08 -9.92
CA LYS A 177 -2.28 35.51 -10.13
C LYS A 177 -3.30 34.45 -9.72
N GLU A 178 -3.07 33.20 -10.12
CA GLU A 178 -4.01 32.09 -9.88
C GLU A 178 -4.07 31.64 -8.41
N VAL A 179 -2.96 31.75 -7.68
CA VAL A 179 -2.86 31.31 -6.27
C VAL A 179 -3.22 32.44 -5.30
N GLN A 180 -2.87 33.69 -5.61
CA GLN A 180 -3.17 34.82 -4.73
C GLN A 180 -4.66 35.16 -4.67
N SER A 181 -5.41 34.86 -5.74
CA SER A 181 -6.86 35.11 -5.84
C SER A 181 -7.72 33.99 -5.23
N SER A 182 -7.14 32.84 -4.90
CA SER A 182 -7.89 31.62 -4.54
C SER A 182 -7.54 31.10 -3.15
N ASP A 183 -8.52 30.51 -2.49
CA ASP A 183 -8.34 29.74 -1.26
C ASP A 183 -7.67 28.39 -1.53
N LEU A 184 -7.15 27.72 -0.49
CA LEU A 184 -6.48 26.43 -0.66
C LEU A 184 -7.35 25.38 -1.37
N LYS A 185 -8.66 25.38 -1.09
CA LYS A 185 -9.64 24.50 -1.74
C LYS A 185 -9.68 24.71 -3.25
N GLU A 186 -9.77 25.96 -3.68
CA GLU A 186 -9.79 26.33 -5.10
C GLU A 186 -8.45 26.06 -5.78
N VAL A 187 -7.34 26.34 -5.09
CA VAL A 187 -6.00 26.02 -5.60
C VAL A 187 -5.89 24.53 -5.89
N VAL A 188 -6.32 23.65 -4.98
CA VAL A 188 -6.31 22.19 -5.22
C VAL A 188 -7.22 21.81 -6.39
N ASN A 189 -8.41 22.43 -6.52
CA ASN A 189 -9.29 22.20 -7.68
C ASN A 189 -8.65 22.57 -9.02
N LYS A 190 -7.79 23.60 -9.06
CA LYS A 190 -7.00 23.97 -10.25
C LYS A 190 -5.83 23.02 -10.50
N LEU A 191 -5.25 22.43 -9.43
CA LEU A 191 -4.15 21.47 -9.52
C LEU A 191 -4.59 20.09 -10.03
N ILE A 192 -5.82 19.64 -9.76
CA ILE A 192 -6.32 18.33 -10.21
C ILE A 192 -6.33 18.18 -11.75
N PRO A 193 -6.83 19.15 -12.53
CA PRO A 193 -6.70 19.16 -13.99
C PRO A 193 -5.44 19.87 -14.50
N ASP A 194 -4.58 20.38 -13.63
CA ASP A 194 -3.37 21.15 -13.98
C ASP A 194 -3.69 22.37 -14.89
N SER A 195 -4.79 23.08 -14.60
CA SER A 195 -5.27 24.20 -15.43
C SER A 195 -4.26 25.34 -15.53
N ILE A 196 -3.52 25.58 -14.43
CA ILE A 196 -2.46 26.58 -14.36
C ILE A 196 -1.37 26.30 -15.40
N ALA A 197 -1.01 25.03 -15.63
CA ALA A 197 0.01 24.67 -16.60
C ALA A 197 -0.46 24.85 -18.04
N GLU A 198 -1.73 24.55 -18.33
CA GLU A 198 -2.32 24.82 -19.65
C GLU A 198 -2.44 26.32 -19.95
N ASP A 199 -2.72 27.15 -18.94
CA ASP A 199 -2.74 28.61 -19.10
C ASP A 199 -1.33 29.17 -19.36
N ILE A 200 -0.31 28.64 -18.68
CA ILE A 200 1.11 28.95 -18.95
C ILE A 200 1.46 28.63 -20.42
N LYS A 201 1.06 27.44 -20.89
CA LYS A 201 1.34 26.97 -22.25
C LYS A 201 0.69 27.88 -23.30
N LYS A 202 -0.59 28.25 -23.11
CA LYS A 202 -1.30 29.20 -23.99
C LYS A 202 -0.64 30.57 -23.99
N ALA A 203 -0.29 31.12 -22.82
CA ALA A 203 0.30 32.45 -22.70
C ALA A 203 1.73 32.54 -23.27
N CYS A 204 2.48 31.44 -23.24
CA CYS A 204 3.86 31.38 -23.76
C CYS A 204 3.94 31.07 -25.26
N GLN A 205 2.85 30.62 -25.89
CA GLN A 205 2.80 30.24 -27.30
C GLN A 205 3.32 31.34 -28.24
N GLY A 206 3.07 32.62 -27.92
CA GLY A 206 3.56 33.77 -28.69
C GLY A 206 5.06 34.07 -28.56
N ILE A 207 5.76 33.51 -27.56
CA ILE A 207 7.22 33.65 -27.40
C ILE A 207 7.94 32.45 -28.00
N TYR A 208 7.56 31.26 -27.54
CA TYR A 208 8.07 29.98 -28.03
C TYR A 208 7.05 28.89 -27.66
N PRO A 209 6.69 27.99 -28.58
CA PRO A 209 5.73 26.93 -28.30
C PRO A 209 6.27 25.96 -27.23
N LEU A 210 5.45 25.66 -26.21
CA LEU A 210 5.80 24.75 -25.12
C LEU A 210 5.02 23.43 -25.23
N HIS A 211 5.61 22.36 -24.71
CA HIS A 211 4.96 21.08 -24.45
C HIS A 211 5.35 20.58 -23.06
N ASP A 212 4.60 19.60 -22.54
CA ASP A 212 4.84 18.97 -21.24
C ASP A 212 5.07 20.02 -20.12
N ALA A 213 4.19 21.03 -20.08
CA ALA A 213 4.13 22.00 -19.00
C ALA A 213 3.34 21.41 -17.84
N HIS A 214 3.93 21.38 -16.64
CA HIS A 214 3.30 20.86 -15.44
C HIS A 214 3.71 21.63 -14.19
N ILE A 215 2.83 21.64 -13.18
CA ILE A 215 3.25 21.96 -11.82
C ILE A 215 3.97 20.74 -11.23
N ARG A 216 5.30 20.82 -11.21
CA ARG A 216 6.20 19.76 -10.75
C ARG A 216 6.01 19.43 -9.28
N LYS A 217 5.85 20.48 -8.46
CA LYS A 217 5.84 20.35 -7.00
C LYS A 217 5.14 21.53 -6.36
N VAL A 218 4.36 21.27 -5.32
CA VAL A 218 3.79 22.28 -4.43
C VAL A 218 4.19 21.94 -3.00
N LYS A 219 4.79 22.90 -2.30
CA LYS A 219 5.14 22.79 -0.88
C LYS A 219 4.32 23.79 -0.08
N VAL A 220 3.69 23.34 1.01
CA VAL A 220 3.19 24.26 2.04
C VAL A 220 4.38 24.66 2.93
N LEU A 221 4.79 25.93 2.86
CA LEU A 221 5.87 26.48 3.68
C LEU A 221 5.37 26.88 5.07
N ARG A 222 4.23 27.56 5.12
CA ARG A 222 3.60 28.00 6.37
C ARG A 222 2.11 27.78 6.31
N LYS A 223 1.56 27.26 7.40
CA LYS A 223 0.12 27.12 7.62
C LYS A 223 -0.39 28.27 8.50
N PRO A 224 -1.64 28.73 8.31
CA PRO A 224 -2.31 29.58 9.27
C PRO A 224 -2.55 28.82 10.60
N ARG A 225 -3.02 29.54 11.63
CA ARG A 225 -3.39 28.92 12.90
C ARG A 225 -4.49 27.88 12.64
N PHE A 226 -4.35 26.72 13.27
CA PHE A 226 -5.32 25.64 13.12
C PHE A 226 -6.69 26.05 13.67
N GLU A 227 -7.72 25.94 12.84
CA GLU A 227 -9.11 26.21 13.17
C GLU A 227 -9.95 25.01 12.75
N LEU A 228 -10.60 24.36 13.71
CA LEU A 228 -11.37 23.13 13.47
C LEU A 228 -12.51 23.36 12.47
N GLY A 229 -13.20 24.52 12.54
CA GLY A 229 -14.31 24.84 11.64
C GLY A 229 -13.93 24.82 10.16
N LYS A 230 -12.78 25.37 9.79
CA LYS A 230 -12.26 25.35 8.41
C LYS A 230 -11.95 23.93 7.93
N LEU A 231 -11.42 23.09 8.81
CA LEU A 231 -11.16 21.68 8.48
C LEU A 231 -12.47 20.92 8.23
N LEU A 232 -13.47 21.14 9.08
CA LEU A 232 -14.78 20.51 8.95
C LEU A 232 -15.51 20.93 7.67
N GLU A 233 -15.41 22.20 7.29
CA GLU A 233 -15.92 22.70 6.02
C GLU A 233 -15.27 22.02 4.81
N MET A 234 -13.95 21.78 4.85
CA MET A 234 -13.26 21.01 3.80
C MET A 234 -13.73 19.56 3.70
N HIS A 235 -14.25 18.98 4.78
CA HIS A 235 -14.82 17.63 4.82
C HIS A 235 -16.35 17.59 4.63
N GLY A 236 -17.00 18.75 4.48
CA GLY A 236 -18.44 18.85 4.29
C GLY A 236 -19.27 18.47 5.53
N GLU A 237 -18.65 18.40 6.70
CA GLU A 237 -19.30 18.09 7.98
C GLU A 237 -19.52 19.43 8.73
N GLY A 238 -20.54 20.19 8.34
CA GLY A 238 -20.82 21.51 8.94
C GLY A 238 -21.22 21.43 10.44
N PRO A 239 -21.03 22.49 11.24
CA PRO A 239 -21.40 22.54 12.65
C PRO A 239 -22.90 22.83 12.83
N GLY A 240 -23.77 22.06 12.17
CA GLY A 240 -25.19 22.40 12.06
C GLY A 240 -26.15 21.30 11.61
N THR A 241 -25.73 20.03 11.61
CA THR A 241 -26.64 18.88 11.41
C THR A 241 -26.43 17.86 12.51
N GLY A 242 -26.84 18.27 13.72
CA GLY A 242 -27.24 17.35 14.79
C GLY A 242 -28.63 16.74 14.52
N THR A 243 -28.88 16.31 13.29
CA THR A 243 -30.03 15.48 12.92
C THR A 243 -29.48 14.21 12.34
N ALA A 244 -29.54 13.16 13.17
CA ALA A 244 -29.37 11.80 12.76
C ALA A 244 -30.42 11.44 11.70
N THR A 245 -30.10 11.60 10.43
CA THR A 245 -30.64 10.71 9.41
C THR A 245 -29.77 9.46 9.43
N ALA A 246 -30.16 8.56 10.34
CA ALA A 246 -29.77 7.17 10.28
C ALA A 246 -30.37 6.59 8.98
N GLU A 247 -29.52 6.29 8.00
CA GLU A 247 -29.85 5.22 7.07
C GLU A 247 -29.69 3.88 7.80
N PRO A 248 -30.68 2.98 7.75
CA PRO A 248 -30.59 1.67 8.36
C PRO A 248 -29.77 0.76 7.44
N GLY A 249 -28.47 0.71 7.65
CA GLY A 249 -27.54 -0.15 6.89
C GLY A 249 -26.35 -0.56 7.75
N GLU A 250 -26.48 -1.73 8.37
CA GLU A 250 -25.44 -2.46 9.10
C GLU A 250 -24.67 -1.67 10.17
N ALA A 251 -25.27 -1.64 11.37
CA ALA A 251 -24.52 -1.49 12.61
C ALA A 251 -23.35 -2.48 12.60
N GLY A 252 -22.14 -1.95 12.38
CA GLY A 252 -20.90 -2.70 12.47
C GLY A 252 -20.88 -3.42 13.82
N ALA A 253 -21.06 -4.73 13.78
CA ALA A 253 -21.04 -5.57 14.95
C ALA A 253 -19.77 -5.25 15.75
N LYS A 254 -19.94 -4.87 17.02
CA LYS A 254 -18.84 -4.96 17.98
C LYS A 254 -18.38 -6.40 17.95
N VAL A 255 -17.22 -6.65 17.34
CA VAL A 255 -16.50 -7.88 17.58
C VAL A 255 -15.88 -7.71 18.96
N ASP A 256 -16.67 -8.02 19.99
CA ASP A 256 -16.14 -8.27 21.33
C ASP A 256 -15.24 -9.50 21.18
N ARG A 257 -13.94 -9.27 21.04
CA ARG A 257 -12.93 -10.31 21.11
C ARG A 257 -12.79 -10.66 22.59
N PRO A 258 -13.20 -11.86 23.04
CA PRO A 258 -12.87 -12.30 24.38
C PRO A 258 -11.35 -12.28 24.56
N ASP A 259 -10.89 -11.89 25.76
CA ASP A 259 -9.48 -11.66 26.14
C ASP A 259 -8.56 -12.90 26.04
N ASN A 260 -9.04 -13.99 25.45
CA ASN A 260 -8.34 -15.25 25.25
C ASN A 260 -8.30 -15.67 23.77
N TYR A 261 -8.05 -14.71 22.87
CA TYR A 261 -7.74 -15.03 21.47
C TYR A 261 -6.33 -15.60 21.35
N GLU A 262 -6.21 -16.92 21.50
CA GLU A 262 -5.16 -17.67 20.83
C GLU A 262 -5.54 -17.75 19.34
N PRO A 263 -4.65 -17.40 18.40
CA PRO A 263 -4.97 -17.59 16.99
C PRO A 263 -5.30 -19.07 16.78
N PRO A 264 -6.37 -19.42 16.07
CA PRO A 264 -6.58 -20.81 15.68
C PRO A 264 -5.37 -21.19 14.84
N VAL A 265 -4.51 -22.02 15.41
CA VAL A 265 -3.58 -22.79 14.59
C VAL A 265 -4.51 -23.68 13.78
N LYS A 266 -4.80 -23.26 12.53
CA LYS A 266 -5.55 -24.09 11.57
C LYS A 266 -4.63 -25.25 11.19
N ASP A 267 -4.46 -26.17 12.14
CA ASP A 267 -3.72 -27.41 11.97
C ASP A 267 -4.64 -28.53 11.47
N SER A 268 -5.96 -28.29 11.43
CA SER A 268 -6.94 -29.21 10.84
C SER A 268 -7.02 -29.01 9.32
N CYS A 269 -6.73 -30.09 8.58
CA CYS A 269 -6.90 -30.17 7.14
C CYS A 269 -8.37 -30.38 6.80
N TYR A 270 -8.91 -29.63 5.83
CA TYR A 270 -10.28 -29.82 5.32
C TYR A 270 -10.23 -30.02 3.82
N GLY A 271 -10.95 -31.03 3.34
CA GLY A 271 -11.10 -31.30 1.93
C GLY A 271 -10.56 -32.67 1.51
N PRO A 272 -11.11 -33.24 0.43
CA PRO A 272 -10.88 -34.63 0.03
C PRO A 272 -9.55 -34.87 -0.70
N SER A 273 -8.81 -33.81 -1.03
CA SER A 273 -7.69 -33.86 -1.97
C SER A 273 -6.52 -34.75 -1.55
N MET A 274 -6.31 -34.95 -0.26
CA MET A 274 -5.19 -35.75 0.27
C MET A 274 -5.65 -37.09 0.85
N GLU A 275 -6.92 -37.47 0.63
CA GLU A 275 -7.44 -38.78 1.02
C GLU A 275 -6.83 -39.87 0.11
N PRO A 276 -6.46 -41.05 0.65
CA PRO A 276 -6.68 -41.53 2.02
C PRO A 276 -5.59 -41.12 3.04
N THR A 277 -4.50 -40.48 2.61
CA THR A 277 -3.35 -40.17 3.47
C THR A 277 -3.66 -39.17 4.59
N ILE A 278 -4.41 -38.11 4.27
CA ILE A 278 -4.88 -37.10 5.22
C ILE A 278 -6.37 -36.94 4.99
N ARG A 279 -7.18 -37.27 5.99
CA ARG A 279 -8.63 -37.14 5.97
C ARG A 279 -9.06 -35.75 6.42
N SER A 280 -10.27 -35.38 6.04
CA SER A 280 -10.88 -34.15 6.55
C SER A 280 -10.98 -34.20 8.09
N ARG A 281 -10.54 -33.12 8.74
CA ARG A 281 -10.38 -32.92 10.20
C ARG A 281 -9.14 -33.56 10.84
N ASP A 282 -8.24 -34.16 10.07
CA ASP A 282 -6.94 -34.60 10.58
C ASP A 282 -6.07 -33.40 10.97
N ILE A 283 -5.34 -33.53 12.09
CA ILE A 283 -4.39 -32.52 12.55
C ILE A 283 -2.98 -32.94 12.12
N VAL A 284 -2.27 -32.07 11.40
CA VAL A 284 -0.92 -32.35 10.90
C VAL A 284 0.13 -31.45 11.53
N PHE A 285 1.24 -32.05 11.95
CA PHE A 285 2.43 -31.33 12.38
C PHE A 285 3.29 -30.97 11.17
N THR A 286 3.68 -29.69 11.07
CA THR A 286 4.46 -29.18 9.95
C THR A 286 5.77 -28.51 10.36
N GLU A 287 6.82 -28.70 9.55
CA GLU A 287 8.11 -28.04 9.71
C GLU A 287 8.34 -26.94 8.66
N LYS A 288 9.15 -25.93 9.00
CA LYS A 288 9.59 -24.87 8.08
C LYS A 288 11.08 -24.94 7.75
N LEU A 289 11.83 -25.87 8.35
CA LEU A 289 13.28 -25.95 8.18
C LEU A 289 13.64 -26.42 6.76
N THR A 290 13.01 -27.50 6.30
CA THR A 290 13.24 -28.07 4.97
C THR A 290 12.86 -27.10 3.84
N THR A 291 11.77 -26.34 4.01
CA THR A 291 11.35 -25.33 3.02
C THR A 291 12.37 -24.20 2.93
N ARG A 292 12.83 -23.66 4.07
CA ARG A 292 13.86 -22.60 4.14
C ARG A 292 15.22 -23.04 3.62
N ALA A 293 15.60 -24.30 3.86
CA ALA A 293 16.86 -24.86 3.39
C ALA A 293 16.84 -25.30 1.91
N GLN A 294 15.72 -25.11 1.20
CA GLN A 294 15.52 -25.57 -0.18
C GLN A 294 15.75 -27.09 -0.39
N LYS A 295 15.48 -27.91 0.64
CA LYS A 295 15.74 -29.36 0.66
C LYS A 295 14.47 -30.22 0.48
N LEU A 296 13.46 -29.72 -0.25
CA LEU A 296 12.25 -30.50 -0.54
C LEU A 296 12.53 -31.61 -1.55
N ARG A 297 11.88 -32.76 -1.36
CA ARG A 297 12.02 -33.95 -2.21
C ARG A 297 10.68 -34.34 -2.83
N VAL A 298 10.74 -35.08 -3.93
CA VAL A 298 9.56 -35.74 -4.49
C VAL A 298 8.97 -36.68 -3.43
N GLY A 299 7.65 -36.68 -3.29
CA GLY A 299 6.89 -37.43 -2.29
C GLY A 299 6.61 -36.68 -0.99
N ASP A 300 7.24 -35.53 -0.74
CA ASP A 300 6.97 -34.73 0.45
C ASP A 300 5.58 -34.08 0.38
N ILE A 301 4.87 -34.06 1.50
CA ILE A 301 3.59 -33.34 1.62
C ILE A 301 3.88 -31.92 2.08
N VAL A 302 3.34 -30.94 1.36
CA VAL A 302 3.58 -29.52 1.61
C VAL A 302 2.30 -28.74 1.73
N ILE A 303 2.34 -27.74 2.60
CA ILE A 303 1.31 -26.69 2.70
C ILE A 303 1.80 -25.51 1.89
N ALA A 304 1.07 -25.16 0.83
CA ALA A 304 1.37 -24.04 -0.04
C ALA A 304 0.20 -23.05 -0.09
N ARG A 305 0.49 -21.81 -0.44
CA ARG A 305 -0.54 -20.81 -0.73
C ARG A 305 -1.13 -21.11 -2.11
N SER A 306 -2.45 -21.14 -2.23
CA SER A 306 -3.12 -21.38 -3.53
C SER A 306 -2.79 -20.26 -4.53
N SER A 307 -2.48 -20.62 -5.77
CA SER A 307 -2.23 -19.68 -6.86
C SER A 307 -3.50 -18.98 -7.33
N SER A 308 -4.64 -19.68 -7.33
CA SER A 308 -5.93 -19.14 -7.74
C SER A 308 -6.62 -18.30 -6.65
N LYS A 309 -6.41 -18.66 -5.37
CA LYS A 309 -7.03 -17.97 -4.22
C LYS A 309 -6.00 -17.67 -3.13
N PRO A 310 -5.40 -16.47 -3.13
CA PRO A 310 -4.32 -16.13 -2.19
C PRO A 310 -4.73 -16.16 -0.71
N GLN A 311 -6.01 -16.20 -0.36
CA GLN A 311 -6.44 -16.30 1.05
C GLN A 311 -6.46 -17.75 1.58
N GLU A 312 -6.29 -18.73 0.70
CA GLU A 312 -6.40 -20.16 1.03
C GLU A 312 -5.04 -20.86 1.01
N PHE A 313 -4.88 -21.83 1.91
CA PHE A 313 -3.75 -22.75 1.91
C PHE A 313 -4.21 -24.11 1.39
N ILE A 314 -3.38 -24.71 0.55
CA ILE A 314 -3.59 -26.05 -0.01
C ILE A 314 -2.55 -27.01 0.59
N CYS A 315 -2.99 -28.23 0.88
CA CYS A 315 -2.12 -29.33 1.27
C CYS A 315 -2.02 -30.30 0.09
N LYS A 316 -0.81 -30.51 -0.43
CA LYS A 316 -0.55 -31.33 -1.63
C LYS A 316 0.77 -32.07 -1.49
N ARG A 317 0.97 -33.11 -2.30
CA ARG A 317 2.23 -33.85 -2.42
C ARG A 317 3.08 -33.35 -3.57
N ILE A 318 4.39 -33.25 -3.37
CA ILE A 318 5.34 -32.93 -4.45
C ILE A 318 5.46 -34.14 -5.37
N ALA A 319 5.02 -33.99 -6.61
CA ALA A 319 5.14 -35.01 -7.65
C ALA A 319 6.38 -34.80 -8.54
N GLY A 320 6.87 -33.56 -8.65
CA GLY A 320 8.10 -33.30 -9.39
C GLY A 320 8.79 -32.01 -9.00
N LEU A 321 10.11 -32.02 -9.19
CA LEU A 321 11.03 -30.93 -8.87
C LEU A 321 11.46 -30.15 -10.13
N PRO A 322 12.06 -28.95 -9.98
CA PRO A 322 12.54 -28.18 -11.12
C PRO A 322 13.39 -29.01 -12.09
N GLY A 323 13.11 -28.93 -13.39
CA GLY A 323 13.83 -29.65 -14.44
C GLY A 323 13.38 -31.10 -14.69
N GLN A 324 12.48 -31.64 -13.87
CA GLN A 324 11.91 -32.97 -14.12
C GLN A 324 10.81 -32.89 -15.20
N ARG A 325 10.70 -33.96 -16.00
CA ARG A 325 9.64 -34.12 -17.01
C ARG A 325 8.45 -34.84 -16.40
N ILE A 326 7.26 -34.26 -16.53
CA ILE A 326 6.00 -34.77 -15.98
C ILE A 326 5.01 -34.98 -17.11
N ARG A 327 4.27 -36.08 -17.04
CA ARG A 327 3.19 -36.39 -17.99
C ARG A 327 1.93 -35.63 -17.59
N ARG A 328 1.40 -34.82 -18.52
CA ARG A 328 0.10 -34.13 -18.41
C ARG A 328 -0.80 -34.61 -19.53
N GLY A 329 -1.53 -35.70 -19.27
CA GLY A 329 -2.35 -36.38 -20.28
C GLY A 329 -1.48 -36.99 -21.39
N LEU A 330 -1.68 -36.50 -22.62
CA LEU A 330 -0.94 -36.93 -23.81
C LEU A 330 0.39 -36.16 -24.02
N TRP A 331 0.65 -35.10 -23.24
CA TRP A 331 1.82 -34.24 -23.42
C TRP A 331 2.83 -34.42 -22.28
N MET A 332 4.12 -34.25 -22.59
CA MET A 332 5.21 -34.22 -21.60
C MET A 332 5.59 -32.75 -21.34
N GLU A 333 5.48 -32.32 -20.09
CA GLU A 333 5.78 -30.94 -19.65
C GLU A 333 6.99 -30.96 -18.70
N THR A 334 7.97 -30.08 -18.93
CA THR A 334 9.13 -29.94 -18.04
C THR A 334 8.84 -28.89 -16.98
N VAL A 335 9.04 -29.23 -15.70
CA VAL A 335 8.84 -28.28 -14.60
C VAL A 335 9.84 -27.12 -14.71
N PRO A 336 9.39 -25.85 -14.78
CA PRO A 336 10.29 -24.71 -14.87
C PRO A 336 11.25 -24.59 -13.68
N PRO A 337 12.43 -23.97 -13.86
CA PRO A 337 13.32 -23.62 -12.76
C PRO A 337 12.58 -22.85 -11.65
N GLY A 338 12.85 -23.20 -10.39
CA GLY A 338 12.22 -22.56 -9.22
C GLY A 338 10.74 -22.90 -8.99
N HIS A 339 10.17 -23.84 -9.74
CA HIS A 339 8.79 -24.32 -9.57
C HIS A 339 8.75 -25.79 -9.14
N VAL A 340 7.66 -26.19 -8.49
CA VAL A 340 7.37 -27.57 -8.13
C VAL A 340 6.04 -27.99 -8.72
N TRP A 341 5.88 -29.29 -8.95
CA TRP A 341 4.60 -29.85 -9.37
C TRP A 341 3.90 -30.50 -8.18
N LEU A 342 2.68 -30.05 -7.89
CA LEU A 342 1.90 -30.47 -6.73
C LEU A 342 0.68 -31.28 -7.15
N LEU A 343 0.53 -32.49 -6.60
CA LEU A 343 -0.60 -33.37 -6.81
C LEU A 343 -1.26 -33.74 -5.47
N GLY A 344 -2.57 -33.92 -5.48
CA GLY A 344 -3.31 -34.56 -4.41
C GLY A 344 -3.22 -36.07 -4.52
N ASP A 345 -3.46 -36.75 -3.41
CA ASP A 345 -3.52 -38.21 -3.37
C ASP A 345 -4.88 -38.74 -3.90
N ASN A 346 -5.93 -37.91 -3.88
CA ASN A 346 -7.24 -38.21 -4.45
C ASN A 346 -7.43 -37.52 -5.81
N ALA A 347 -7.02 -38.20 -6.89
CA ALA A 347 -7.01 -37.64 -8.25
C ALA A 347 -8.39 -37.21 -8.79
N GLU A 348 -9.48 -37.84 -8.34
CA GLU A 348 -10.84 -37.55 -8.83
C GLU A 348 -11.42 -36.27 -8.22
N ASN A 349 -10.98 -35.93 -7.00
CA ASN A 349 -11.53 -34.82 -6.23
C ASN A 349 -10.48 -33.78 -5.84
N SER A 350 -9.37 -33.73 -6.58
CA SER A 350 -8.26 -32.79 -6.35
C SER A 350 -8.14 -31.75 -7.47
N THR A 351 -8.15 -30.48 -7.09
CA THR A 351 -7.67 -29.39 -7.96
C THR A 351 -6.17 -29.22 -7.75
N ASP A 352 -5.36 -29.69 -8.71
CA ASP A 352 -3.90 -29.82 -8.61
C ASP A 352 -3.16 -29.07 -9.72
N SER A 353 -1.82 -29.20 -9.76
CA SER A 353 -0.99 -28.69 -10.85
C SER A 353 -1.39 -29.19 -12.24
N ARG A 354 -2.20 -30.26 -12.34
CA ARG A 354 -2.83 -30.67 -13.62
C ARG A 354 -3.74 -29.58 -14.19
N ALA A 355 -4.43 -28.84 -13.32
CA ALA A 355 -5.36 -27.78 -13.68
C ALA A 355 -4.66 -26.41 -13.78
N TYR A 356 -3.93 -26.01 -12.73
CA TYR A 356 -3.34 -24.65 -12.64
C TYR A 356 -1.84 -24.57 -13.00
N GLY A 357 -1.18 -25.67 -13.32
CA GLY A 357 0.24 -25.73 -13.71
C GLY A 357 1.23 -25.79 -12.54
N ALA A 358 2.51 -25.61 -12.85
CA ALA A 358 3.59 -25.65 -11.87
C ALA A 358 3.50 -24.49 -10.86
N VAL A 359 3.83 -24.76 -9.59
CA VAL A 359 3.71 -23.78 -8.49
C VAL A 359 5.09 -23.24 -8.12
N PRO A 360 5.28 -21.91 -8.03
CA PRO A 360 6.52 -21.33 -7.56
C PRO A 360 6.91 -21.86 -6.16
N TYR A 361 8.18 -22.21 -5.97
CA TYR A 361 8.70 -22.69 -4.69
C TYR A 361 8.43 -21.71 -3.54
N GLY A 362 8.41 -20.40 -3.82
CA GLY A 362 8.12 -19.35 -2.85
C GLY A 362 6.71 -19.36 -2.25
N LEU A 363 5.75 -20.06 -2.87
CA LEU A 363 4.40 -20.23 -2.31
C LEU A 363 4.32 -21.35 -1.26
N ILE A 364 5.36 -22.18 -1.15
CA ILE A 364 5.42 -23.28 -0.19
C ILE A 364 5.76 -22.72 1.20
N ARG A 365 4.89 -22.98 2.18
CA ARG A 365 5.00 -22.44 3.55
C ARG A 365 5.69 -23.42 4.50
N SER A 366 5.29 -24.69 4.48
CA SER A 366 5.81 -25.74 5.37
C SER A 366 5.67 -27.14 4.74
N ARG A 367 6.40 -28.10 5.30
CA ARG A 367 6.29 -29.54 4.98
C ARG A 367 5.57 -30.25 6.12
N ALA A 368 4.58 -31.07 5.81
CA ALA A 368 3.89 -31.91 6.80
C ALA A 368 4.67 -33.19 7.05
N ILE A 369 4.94 -33.53 8.32
CA ILE A 369 5.75 -34.68 8.72
C ILE A 369 4.93 -35.75 9.45
N LEU A 370 3.94 -35.33 10.25
CA LEU A 370 3.23 -36.24 11.15
C LEU A 370 1.74 -35.90 11.15
N ARG A 371 0.89 -36.90 11.01
CA ARG A 371 -0.52 -36.80 11.39
C ARG A 371 -0.62 -37.09 12.89
N VAL A 372 -1.14 -36.14 13.65
CA VAL A 372 -1.17 -36.14 15.12
C VAL A 372 -2.56 -36.47 15.68
N TRP A 373 -3.62 -36.22 14.91
CA TRP A 373 -5.00 -36.52 15.32
C TRP A 373 -5.75 -37.21 14.16
N PRO A 374 -6.57 -38.26 14.42
CA PRO A 374 -6.93 -38.83 15.74
C PRO A 374 -5.77 -39.57 16.42
N LEU A 375 -5.70 -39.51 17.77
CA LEU A 375 -4.60 -40.13 18.55
C LEU A 375 -4.48 -41.64 18.35
N ALA A 376 -5.56 -42.30 17.93
CA ALA A 376 -5.55 -43.73 17.61
C ALA A 376 -4.70 -44.06 16.38
N ASP A 377 -4.53 -43.11 15.45
CA ASP A 377 -3.91 -43.33 14.14
C ASP A 377 -2.77 -42.33 13.85
N ILE A 378 -1.91 -42.07 14.85
CA ILE A 378 -0.72 -41.23 14.67
C ILE A 378 0.20 -41.88 13.63
N GLN A 379 0.49 -41.15 12.55
CA GLN A 379 1.25 -41.69 11.43
C GLN A 379 2.31 -40.69 10.96
N VAL A 380 3.56 -41.14 10.89
CA VAL A 380 4.64 -40.38 10.24
C VAL A 380 4.35 -40.39 8.74
N LEU A 381 4.19 -39.21 8.18
CA LEU A 381 4.03 -38.95 6.75
C LEU A 381 5.42 -39.06 6.06
N SER A 382 6.03 -40.24 6.22
CA SER A 382 7.32 -40.61 5.62
C SER A 382 7.09 -41.17 4.21
N GLN A 383 8.15 -41.13 3.40
CA GLN A 383 8.17 -41.42 1.96
C GLN A 383 7.78 -42.85 1.55
N ARG A 384 7.30 -43.69 2.47
CA ARG A 384 7.13 -45.14 2.26
C ARG A 384 5.74 -45.58 1.78
N HIS A 385 4.77 -44.68 1.67
CA HIS A 385 3.53 -45.01 0.95
C HIS A 385 3.68 -44.59 -0.50
N SER A 386 3.82 -45.62 -1.34
CA SER A 386 3.86 -45.60 -2.80
C SER A 386 3.03 -44.45 -3.40
N CYS A 387 3.72 -43.42 -3.87
CA CYS A 387 3.21 -42.65 -5.00
C CYS A 387 3.00 -43.67 -6.13
N PRO A 388 1.81 -43.79 -6.74
CA PRO A 388 1.68 -44.55 -7.97
C PRO A 388 2.70 -43.94 -8.93
N ARG A 389 3.72 -44.72 -9.29
CA ARG A 389 4.74 -44.29 -10.23
C ARG A 389 4.00 -43.80 -11.47
N LEU A 390 4.38 -42.62 -11.98
CA LEU A 390 4.05 -42.18 -13.33
C LEU A 390 4.82 -43.00 -14.38
N THR A 391 4.95 -44.31 -14.16
CA THR A 391 5.49 -45.28 -15.13
C THR A 391 4.38 -46.27 -15.43
N GLU A 392 3.53 -45.86 -16.35
CA GLU A 392 3.02 -46.62 -17.51
C GLU A 392 2.45 -45.61 -18.52
#